data_AF-A0A943ZWR1-F1
#
_entry.id   AF-A0A943ZWR1-F1
#
_cell.length_a   1.000
_cell.length_b   1.000
_cell.length_c   1.000
_cell.angle_alpha   90.00
_cell.angle_beta   90.00
_cell.angle_gamma   90.00
#
_symmetry.space_group_name_H-M   'P 1'
#
loop_
_entity.id
_entity.type
_entity.pdbx_description
1 polymer ?
#
loop_
_entity_poly.entity_id
_entity_poly.type
_entity_poly.pdbx_seq_one_letter_code
_entity_poly.pdbx_strand_id
1 'polypeptide(L)'
;MARQGFDNDQYLKLQSQHIQERIAQFGGKLYLEFGGKLFDDFHASRVLPGFEPDSKIRMLAQMKDSAEVIIAINAADIEKNKVRGDLGITYDSDVLRLIDAFHSMELYVGSVVVTQYSGQPAADAFQARLEQLGIRVYCHYPIAGYPHNIAHIVSDEGFGKNQYIETSRPLVVVTAPGPGSGKMATCLSQLYHEHKRGITAGYAKFETFPIWNLPLKHPVNLAYEAATADLDDVNMIDPFHLQAYGETTVNYNRDVEVFPVLAAMFEKITGECPYKSPTDMGVNMAGKCIYDDEAVQDAARQEIIRRYYDALCERRQGRGSDHTVYRLELLMQQAGVTPDIRPVVAAANEAAQRTGEPAMAIQLPDGEMVIGKTSELMGCSAAALLNALKALAGAGGHGVHLIKQSAIEPIQTVKVKYLGSNNPRLHSDEVLVALAASANQDAKALAALRSLAALNGCQAHCSVILSPPDESTYKKLGLQLTCEPRYQTNNLYHR
;
A
#
# COMPACT_ATOMS: atom_id res chain seq x y z
N MET A 1 -19.26 12.13 -1.45
CA MET A 1 -17.99 11.82 -0.75
C MET A 1 -18.26 10.76 0.31
N ALA A 2 -17.32 9.86 0.58
CA ALA A 2 -17.48 8.87 1.65
C ALA A 2 -17.58 9.55 3.02
N ARG A 3 -18.49 9.06 3.88
CA ARG A 3 -18.60 9.45 5.29
C ARG A 3 -17.23 9.27 5.95
N GLN A 4 -16.71 10.34 6.53
CA GLN A 4 -15.43 10.33 7.25
C GLN A 4 -15.63 9.66 8.62
N GLY A 5 -14.63 8.94 9.12
CA GLY A 5 -14.67 8.32 10.44
C GLY A 5 -13.34 8.25 11.17
N PHE A 6 -12.29 8.86 10.61
CA PHE A 6 -10.96 8.91 11.17
C PHE A 6 -10.46 10.35 11.27
N ASP A 7 -9.93 10.75 12.43
CA ASP A 7 -9.33 12.06 12.66
C ASP A 7 -7.82 12.01 12.39
N ASN A 8 -7.41 12.53 11.23
CA ASN A 8 -6.02 12.52 10.82
C ASN A 8 -5.14 13.44 11.66
N ASP A 9 -5.63 14.62 12.03
CA ASP A 9 -4.86 15.59 12.80
C ASP A 9 -4.62 15.08 14.23
N GLN A 10 -5.65 14.45 14.83
CA GLN A 10 -5.51 13.74 16.09
C GLN A 10 -4.49 12.60 15.98
N TYR A 11 -4.52 11.83 14.90
CA TYR A 11 -3.57 10.75 14.66
C TYR A 11 -2.14 11.26 14.59
N LEU A 12 -1.85 12.28 13.78
CA LEU A 12 -0.52 12.87 13.67
C LEU A 12 0.02 13.27 15.05
N LYS A 13 -0.80 13.98 15.84
CA LYS A 13 -0.41 14.43 17.17
C LYS A 13 -0.16 13.27 18.14
N LEU A 14 -1.14 12.35 18.26
CA LEU A 14 -1.10 11.27 19.23
C LEU A 14 0.00 10.25 18.91
N GLN A 15 0.21 9.97 17.62
CA GLN A 15 1.21 9.02 17.16
C GLN A 15 2.63 9.55 17.36
N SER A 16 2.90 10.82 17.02
CA SER A 16 4.20 11.45 17.27
C SER A 16 4.49 11.54 18.76
N GLN A 17 3.51 11.93 19.58
CA GLN A 17 3.66 11.98 21.04
C GLN A 17 4.01 10.60 21.62
N HIS A 18 3.30 9.55 21.20
CA HIS A 18 3.53 8.21 21.72
C HIS A 18 4.92 7.67 21.34
N ILE A 19 5.43 7.99 20.15
CA ILE A 19 6.81 7.65 19.75
C ILE A 19 7.82 8.43 20.60
N GLN A 20 7.58 9.70 20.90
CA GLN A 20 8.45 10.49 21.79
C GLN A 20 8.48 9.92 23.21
N GLU A 21 7.33 9.52 23.76
CA GLU A 21 7.24 8.84 25.06
C GLU A 21 8.05 7.53 25.04
N ARG A 22 7.94 6.75 23.96
CA ARG A 22 8.70 5.51 23.78
C ARG A 22 10.22 5.76 23.73
N ILE A 23 10.67 6.83 23.06
CA ILE A 23 12.09 7.22 23.06
C ILE A 23 12.56 7.55 24.49
N ALA A 24 11.76 8.31 25.24
CA ALA A 24 12.09 8.70 26.61
C ALA A 24 12.16 7.49 27.55
N GLN A 25 11.30 6.49 27.39
CA GLN A 25 11.32 5.24 28.16
C GLN A 25 12.65 4.48 28.02
N PHE A 26 13.33 4.60 26.88
CA PHE A 26 14.62 3.95 26.61
C PHE A 26 15.83 4.87 26.79
N GLY A 27 15.71 5.92 27.61
CA GLY A 27 16.85 6.78 27.94
C GLY A 27 17.32 7.68 26.79
N GLY A 28 16.49 7.84 25.73
CA GLY A 28 16.73 8.83 24.68
C GLY A 28 17.13 8.28 23.31
N LYS A 29 17.19 6.96 23.09
CA LYS A 29 17.44 6.38 21.76
C LYS A 29 16.49 5.23 21.43
N LEU A 30 15.90 5.24 20.24
CA LEU A 30 14.96 4.23 19.77
C LEU A 30 15.24 3.84 18.32
N TYR A 31 15.43 2.54 18.08
CA TYR A 31 15.39 1.95 16.74
C TYR A 31 13.96 1.48 16.45
N LEU A 32 13.28 2.17 15.52
CA LEU A 32 11.90 1.94 15.18
C LEU A 32 11.81 1.20 13.84
N GLU A 33 11.42 -0.08 13.87
CA GLU A 33 11.12 -0.83 12.64
C GLU A 33 9.82 -0.29 12.05
N PHE A 34 9.89 0.22 10.82
CA PHE A 34 8.70 0.62 10.06
C PHE A 34 8.25 -0.50 9.12
N GLY A 35 7.08 -1.08 9.42
CA GLY A 35 6.39 -2.04 8.57
C GLY A 35 5.44 -1.37 7.57
N GLY A 36 5.26 -2.01 6.41
CA GLY A 36 4.32 -1.57 5.38
C GLY A 36 4.75 -0.35 4.57
N LYS A 37 3.79 0.27 3.89
CA LYS A 37 4.00 1.45 3.04
C LYS A 37 4.10 2.73 3.88
N LEU A 38 5.03 3.63 3.53
CA LEU A 38 5.24 4.91 4.23
C LEU A 38 4.63 6.12 3.51
N PHE A 39 4.71 6.17 2.18
CA PHE A 39 4.36 7.36 1.39
C PHE A 39 2.98 7.25 0.71
N ASP A 40 2.52 6.03 0.46
CA ASP A 40 1.40 5.74 -0.43
C ASP A 40 0.45 4.69 0.18
N ASP A 41 0.07 4.86 1.46
CA ASP A 41 -0.84 3.92 2.13
C ASP A 41 -2.31 4.13 1.74
N PHE A 42 -2.59 3.90 0.46
CA PHE A 42 -3.94 3.98 -0.10
C PHE A 42 -4.88 2.91 0.44
N HIS A 43 -4.35 1.82 1.02
CA HIS A 43 -5.19 0.85 1.71
C HIS A 43 -5.75 1.47 3.00
N ALA A 44 -4.88 2.04 3.85
CA ALA A 44 -5.31 2.75 5.04
C ALA A 44 -6.31 3.87 4.73
N SER A 45 -6.06 4.68 3.69
CA SER A 45 -6.96 5.79 3.32
C SER A 45 -8.36 5.33 2.88
N ARG A 46 -8.48 4.12 2.31
CA ARG A 46 -9.77 3.54 1.92
C ARG A 46 -10.48 2.82 3.07
N VAL A 47 -9.73 2.26 4.00
CA VAL A 47 -10.26 1.50 5.15
C VAL A 47 -10.62 2.42 6.32
N LEU A 48 -9.88 3.53 6.49
CA LEU A 48 -10.07 4.54 7.52
C LEU A 48 -10.38 5.90 6.85
N PRO A 49 -11.62 6.17 6.41
CA PRO A 49 -11.96 7.44 5.75
C PRO A 49 -11.60 8.65 6.61
N GLY A 50 -10.60 9.40 6.16
CA GLY A 50 -9.98 10.51 6.90
C GLY A 50 -8.47 10.35 7.03
N PHE A 51 -7.96 9.11 7.04
CA PHE A 51 -6.53 8.83 6.97
C PHE A 51 -5.98 9.23 5.59
N GLU A 52 -4.94 10.08 5.56
CA GLU A 52 -4.29 10.48 4.32
C GLU A 52 -3.16 9.49 3.93
N PRO A 53 -2.94 9.19 2.63
CA PRO A 53 -1.94 8.20 2.22
C PRO A 53 -0.51 8.45 2.72
N ASP A 54 -0.16 9.71 2.98
CA ASP A 54 1.14 10.20 3.44
C ASP A 54 1.17 10.53 4.94
N SER A 55 0.13 10.16 5.71
CA SER A 55 0.02 10.51 7.13
C SER A 55 1.23 10.04 7.96
N LYS A 56 1.78 8.86 7.66
CA LYS A 56 2.94 8.31 8.37
C LYS A 56 4.20 9.15 8.15
N ILE A 57 4.43 9.62 6.93
CA ILE A 57 5.59 10.45 6.63
C ILE A 57 5.40 11.87 7.16
N ARG A 58 4.18 12.43 7.09
CA ARG A 58 3.85 13.71 7.73
C ARG A 58 4.06 13.66 9.24
N MET A 59 3.69 12.55 9.88
CA MET A 59 3.94 12.29 11.30
C MET A 59 5.45 12.29 11.61
N LEU A 60 6.26 11.59 10.82
CA LEU A 60 7.72 11.58 10.97
C LEU A 60 8.35 12.95 10.72
N ALA A 61 7.83 13.73 9.77
CA ALA A 61 8.32 15.07 9.45
C ALA A 61 8.17 16.05 10.63
N GLN A 62 7.20 15.84 11.54
CA GLN A 62 7.10 16.61 12.79
C GLN A 62 8.29 16.36 13.74
N MET A 63 9.01 15.26 13.55
CA MET A 63 10.18 14.87 14.33
C MET A 63 11.47 14.93 13.50
N LYS A 64 11.48 15.66 12.38
CA LYS A 64 12.57 15.64 11.39
C LYS A 64 13.94 15.99 11.97
N ASP A 65 14.03 16.82 13.00
CA ASP A 65 15.33 17.19 13.60
C ASP A 65 15.89 16.07 14.51
N SER A 66 15.00 15.20 14.98
CA SER A 66 15.28 14.10 15.91
C SER A 66 15.26 12.72 15.25
N ALA A 67 14.90 12.63 13.97
CA ALA A 67 14.73 11.38 13.22
C ALA A 67 15.82 11.15 12.18
N GLU A 68 16.47 9.99 12.19
CA GLU A 68 17.43 9.54 11.18
C GLU A 68 16.91 8.27 10.50
N VAL A 69 17.03 8.17 9.19
CA VAL A 69 16.52 7.02 8.42
C VAL A 69 17.67 6.08 8.04
N ILE A 70 17.46 4.79 8.29
CA ILE A 70 18.25 3.67 7.75
C ILE A 70 17.38 2.90 6.77
N ILE A 71 17.88 2.68 5.56
CA ILE A 71 17.20 1.85 4.56
C ILE A 71 17.90 0.49 4.45
N ALA A 72 17.19 -0.57 4.79
CA ALA A 72 17.68 -1.95 4.69
C ALA A 72 17.34 -2.56 3.33
N ILE A 73 18.30 -3.26 2.74
CA ILE A 73 18.13 -4.01 1.49
C ILE A 73 18.88 -5.34 1.55
N ASN A 74 18.25 -6.42 1.10
CA ASN A 74 18.86 -7.75 1.10
C ASN A 74 19.78 -7.91 -0.12
N ALA A 75 21.02 -8.34 0.11
CA ALA A 75 22.01 -8.54 -0.95
C ALA A 75 21.54 -9.52 -2.05
N ALA A 76 20.82 -10.58 -1.67
CA ALA A 76 20.29 -11.54 -2.63
C ALA A 76 19.12 -10.99 -3.46
N ASP A 77 18.36 -10.03 -2.92
CA ASP A 77 17.28 -9.36 -3.66
C ASP A 77 17.85 -8.39 -4.72
N ILE A 78 19.01 -7.77 -4.45
CA ILE A 78 19.78 -7.01 -5.43
C ILE A 78 20.25 -7.93 -6.56
N GLU A 79 20.92 -9.04 -6.20
CA GLU A 79 21.47 -10.00 -7.16
C GLU A 79 20.39 -10.59 -8.09
N LYS A 80 19.18 -10.82 -7.54
CA LYS A 80 18.04 -11.35 -8.30
C LYS A 80 17.25 -10.29 -9.08
N ASN A 81 17.62 -9.02 -9.00
CA ASN A 81 16.85 -7.90 -9.54
C ASN A 81 15.38 -7.96 -9.11
N LYS A 82 15.13 -8.24 -7.82
CA LYS A 82 13.78 -8.40 -7.31
C LYS A 82 12.97 -7.14 -7.57
N VAL A 83 11.81 -7.31 -8.20
CA VAL A 83 10.92 -6.21 -8.58
C VAL A 83 9.88 -6.00 -7.50
N ARG A 84 9.64 -4.73 -7.16
CA ARG A 84 8.56 -4.30 -6.27
C ARG A 84 7.25 -4.26 -7.07
N GLY A 85 6.28 -5.10 -6.67
CA GLY A 85 5.09 -5.38 -7.50
C GLY A 85 4.16 -4.18 -7.76
N ASP A 86 4.10 -3.22 -6.85
CA ASP A 86 3.25 -2.03 -6.97
C ASP A 86 3.85 -0.93 -7.86
N LEU A 87 5.17 -0.78 -7.86
CA LEU A 87 5.89 0.25 -8.62
C LEU A 87 6.52 -0.27 -9.93
N GLY A 88 6.73 -1.59 -10.05
CA GLY A 88 7.34 -2.20 -11.24
C GLY A 88 8.83 -1.89 -11.39
N ILE A 89 9.51 -1.45 -10.33
CA ILE A 89 10.95 -1.16 -10.29
C ILE A 89 11.70 -2.15 -9.40
N THR A 90 13.00 -2.33 -9.63
CA THR A 90 13.85 -3.21 -8.81
C THR A 90 14.07 -2.62 -7.41
N TYR A 91 14.38 -3.48 -6.43
CA TYR A 91 14.55 -3.07 -5.03
C TYR A 91 15.70 -2.07 -4.84
N ASP A 92 16.80 -2.21 -5.57
CA ASP A 92 17.93 -1.27 -5.57
C ASP A 92 17.54 0.10 -6.15
N SER A 93 16.71 0.12 -7.20
CA SER A 93 16.11 1.36 -7.72
C SER A 93 15.14 1.99 -6.71
N ASP A 94 14.36 1.17 -5.99
CA ASP A 94 13.45 1.66 -4.96
C ASP A 94 14.18 2.26 -3.75
N VAL A 95 15.37 1.75 -3.39
CA VAL A 95 16.23 2.39 -2.37
C VAL A 95 16.58 3.82 -2.77
N LEU A 96 17.01 4.04 -4.02
CA LEU A 96 17.31 5.40 -4.52
C LEU A 96 16.07 6.29 -4.50
N ARG A 97 14.92 5.77 -4.94
CA ARG A 97 13.64 6.49 -4.89
C ARG A 97 13.25 6.85 -3.44
N LEU A 98 13.46 5.95 -2.49
CA LEU A 98 13.18 6.21 -1.07
C LEU A 98 14.11 7.31 -0.54
N ILE A 99 15.39 7.29 -0.88
CA ILE A 99 16.34 8.36 -0.49
C ILE A 99 15.84 9.72 -0.97
N ASP A 100 15.50 9.84 -2.25
CA ASP A 100 14.99 11.09 -2.83
C ASP A 100 13.67 11.53 -2.16
N ALA A 101 12.77 10.57 -1.89
CA ALA A 101 11.50 10.85 -1.24
C ALA A 101 11.69 11.37 0.20
N PHE A 102 12.60 10.79 0.99
CA PHE A 102 12.92 11.29 2.33
C PHE A 102 13.58 12.67 2.30
N HIS A 103 14.56 12.88 1.40
CA HIS A 103 15.20 14.19 1.24
C HIS A 103 14.20 15.29 0.83
N SER A 104 13.22 14.97 -0.03
CA SER A 104 12.17 15.92 -0.43
C SER A 104 11.29 16.38 0.74
N MET A 105 11.25 15.59 1.82
CA MET A 105 10.53 15.88 3.07
C MET A 105 11.46 16.38 4.18
N GLU A 106 12.70 16.76 3.85
CA GLU A 106 13.72 17.23 4.80
C GLU A 106 14.07 16.21 5.90
N LEU A 107 13.85 14.92 5.64
CA LEU A 107 14.24 13.83 6.53
C LEU A 107 15.66 13.36 6.20
N TYR A 108 16.49 13.25 7.23
CA TYR A 108 17.89 12.84 7.07
C TYR A 108 17.97 11.33 6.85
N VAL A 109 18.51 10.93 5.69
CA VAL A 109 18.89 9.54 5.43
C VAL A 109 20.34 9.35 5.84
N GLY A 110 20.56 8.66 6.96
CA GLY A 110 21.90 8.47 7.53
C GLY A 110 22.70 7.43 6.78
N SER A 111 22.07 6.32 6.39
CA SER A 111 22.76 5.22 5.71
C SER A 111 21.84 4.22 5.01
N VAL A 112 22.44 3.42 4.15
CA VAL A 112 21.86 2.17 3.64
C VAL A 112 22.58 0.98 4.29
N VAL A 113 21.84 -0.04 4.67
CA VAL A 113 22.41 -1.30 5.15
C VAL A 113 22.10 -2.44 4.18
N VAL A 114 23.17 -3.07 3.68
CA VAL A 114 23.09 -4.26 2.84
C VAL A 114 23.11 -5.48 3.76
N THR A 115 21.97 -6.15 3.90
CA THR A 115 21.79 -7.32 4.78
C THR A 115 22.03 -8.63 4.04
N GLN A 116 22.37 -9.69 4.78
CA GLN A 116 22.72 -11.01 4.22
C GLN A 116 23.87 -10.93 3.19
N TYR A 117 24.78 -9.98 3.39
CA TYR A 117 25.92 -9.77 2.50
C TYR A 117 26.92 -10.93 2.62
N SER A 118 27.29 -11.50 1.48
CA SER A 118 28.22 -12.62 1.38
C SER A 118 29.14 -12.51 0.15
N GLY A 119 29.43 -11.27 -0.30
CA GLY A 119 30.30 -11.00 -1.46
C GLY A 119 29.59 -11.10 -2.81
N GLN A 120 28.31 -10.74 -2.89
CA GLN A 120 27.55 -10.71 -4.14
C GLN A 120 28.03 -9.55 -5.04
N PRO A 121 28.43 -9.80 -6.30
CA PRO A 121 28.96 -8.75 -7.18
C PRO A 121 27.98 -7.59 -7.45
N ALA A 122 26.67 -7.87 -7.55
CA ALA A 122 25.68 -6.82 -7.75
C ALA A 122 25.54 -5.94 -6.50
N ALA A 123 25.68 -6.52 -5.30
CA ALA A 123 25.67 -5.78 -4.05
C ALA A 123 26.92 -4.87 -3.93
N ASP A 124 28.10 -5.36 -4.33
CA ASP A 124 29.33 -4.56 -4.35
C ASP A 124 29.22 -3.35 -5.30
N ALA A 125 28.69 -3.58 -6.51
CA ALA A 125 28.45 -2.50 -7.47
C ALA A 125 27.44 -1.48 -6.95
N PHE A 126 26.37 -1.94 -6.30
CA PHE A 126 25.37 -1.07 -5.69
C PHE A 126 25.93 -0.25 -4.53
N GLN A 127 26.73 -0.86 -3.66
CA GLN A 127 27.45 -0.17 -2.59
C GLN A 127 28.34 0.94 -3.16
N ALA A 128 29.20 0.63 -4.14
CA ALA A 128 30.09 1.61 -4.75
C ALA A 128 29.31 2.78 -5.37
N ARG A 129 28.15 2.50 -5.99
CA ARG A 129 27.27 3.53 -6.54
C ARG A 129 26.71 4.46 -5.45
N LEU A 130 26.25 3.91 -4.32
CA LEU A 130 25.72 4.70 -3.21
C LEU A 130 26.82 5.56 -2.55
N GLU A 131 28.02 5.02 -2.37
CA GLU A 131 29.16 5.75 -1.83
C GLU A 131 29.59 6.92 -2.74
N GLN A 132 29.55 6.74 -4.07
CA GLN A 132 29.76 7.82 -5.05
C GLN A 132 28.71 8.93 -4.94
N LEU A 133 27.50 8.60 -4.52
CA LEU A 133 26.43 9.57 -4.24
C LEU A 133 26.54 10.19 -2.84
N GLY A 134 27.59 9.86 -2.07
CA GLY A 134 27.81 10.37 -0.71
C GLY A 134 26.96 9.68 0.36
N ILE A 135 26.32 8.55 0.04
CA ILE A 135 25.51 7.79 0.99
C ILE A 135 26.40 6.76 1.68
N ARG A 136 26.37 6.72 3.02
CA ARG A 136 27.12 5.71 3.79
C ARG A 136 26.43 4.36 3.65
N VAL A 137 27.23 3.33 3.40
CA VAL A 137 26.74 1.95 3.27
C VAL A 137 27.41 1.07 4.33
N TYR A 138 26.62 0.23 4.98
CA TYR A 138 27.10 -0.76 5.93
C TYR A 138 26.66 -2.16 5.51
N CYS A 139 27.49 -3.16 5.82
CA CYS A 139 27.21 -4.56 5.52
C CYS A 139 26.87 -5.34 6.79
N HIS A 140 25.73 -6.03 6.75
CA HIS A 140 25.30 -7.01 7.74
C HIS A 140 25.35 -8.40 7.12
N TYR A 141 25.89 -9.36 7.86
CA TYR A 141 26.26 -10.67 7.36
C TYR A 141 25.25 -11.75 7.76
N PRO A 142 25.17 -12.88 7.03
CA PRO A 142 24.38 -14.03 7.46
C PRO A 142 24.84 -14.55 8.82
N ILE A 143 23.89 -14.73 9.75
CA ILE A 143 24.14 -15.27 11.09
C ILE A 143 23.61 -16.70 11.14
N ALA A 144 24.49 -17.67 11.41
CA ALA A 144 24.12 -19.08 11.47
C ALA A 144 23.14 -19.37 12.62
N GLY A 145 22.09 -20.13 12.35
CA GLY A 145 21.10 -20.50 13.35
C GLY A 145 20.14 -19.37 13.76
N TYR A 146 20.11 -18.24 13.04
CA TYR A 146 19.10 -17.21 13.22
C TYR A 146 17.70 -17.73 12.83
N PRO A 147 16.63 -17.46 13.61
CA PRO A 147 16.60 -16.65 14.84
C PRO A 147 16.77 -17.45 16.15
N HIS A 148 16.93 -18.78 16.10
CA HIS A 148 16.77 -19.64 17.29
C HIS A 148 18.02 -19.81 18.17
N ASN A 149 19.23 -19.72 17.61
CA ASN A 149 20.47 -19.89 18.39
C ASN A 149 20.90 -18.58 19.07
N ILE A 150 20.13 -18.14 20.07
CA ILE A 150 20.30 -16.83 20.73
C ILE A 150 21.72 -16.63 21.29
N ALA A 151 22.33 -17.68 21.86
CA ALA A 151 23.68 -17.59 22.41
C ALA A 151 24.73 -17.26 21.35
N HIS A 152 24.58 -17.80 20.14
CA HIS A 152 25.46 -17.47 19.01
C HIS A 152 25.09 -16.12 18.39
N ILE A 153 23.80 -15.83 18.23
CA ILE A 153 23.31 -14.59 17.61
C ILE A 153 23.76 -13.37 18.43
N VAL A 154 23.56 -13.40 19.76
CA VAL A 154 23.97 -12.32 20.67
C VAL A 154 25.40 -12.55 21.15
N SER A 155 26.34 -12.55 20.20
CA SER A 155 27.77 -12.72 20.45
C SER A 155 28.61 -11.95 19.43
N ASP A 156 29.93 -11.90 19.66
CA ASP A 156 30.88 -11.32 18.70
C ASP A 156 30.85 -12.03 17.34
N GLU A 157 30.51 -13.32 17.31
CA GLU A 157 30.42 -14.15 16.10
C GLU A 157 29.05 -14.08 15.40
N GLY A 158 28.04 -13.51 16.06
CA GLY A 158 26.71 -13.25 15.51
C GLY A 158 26.57 -11.78 15.14
N PHE A 159 25.80 -11.01 15.92
CA PHE A 159 25.65 -9.57 15.72
C PHE A 159 26.97 -8.81 15.73
N GLY A 160 27.99 -9.25 16.47
CA GLY A 160 29.29 -8.56 16.49
C GLY A 160 30.06 -8.58 15.17
N LYS A 161 29.71 -9.47 14.22
CA LYS A 161 30.25 -9.44 12.86
C LYS A 161 29.69 -8.30 12.03
N ASN A 162 28.46 -7.89 12.31
CA ASN A 162 27.81 -6.84 11.55
C ASN A 162 28.54 -5.52 11.76
N GLN A 163 28.58 -4.70 10.71
CA GLN A 163 29.10 -3.36 10.84
C GLN A 163 28.13 -2.51 11.67
N TYR A 164 28.66 -1.89 12.73
CA TYR A 164 27.90 -0.94 13.54
C TYR A 164 27.61 0.31 12.71
N ILE A 165 26.32 0.64 12.59
CA ILE A 165 25.85 1.83 11.90
C ILE A 165 25.94 3.00 12.88
N GLU A 166 26.82 3.95 12.60
CA GLU A 166 26.96 5.16 13.42
C GLU A 166 25.76 6.08 13.18
N THR A 167 24.88 6.20 14.17
CA THR A 167 23.69 7.05 14.14
C THR A 167 23.80 8.19 15.15
N SER A 168 23.30 9.36 14.76
CA SER A 168 23.47 10.61 15.51
C SER A 168 22.18 11.08 16.20
N ARG A 169 21.03 10.63 15.70
CA ARG A 169 19.71 11.11 16.17
C ARG A 169 19.04 10.12 17.13
N PRO A 170 18.18 10.62 18.04
CA PRO A 170 17.52 9.79 19.06
C PRO A 170 16.47 8.82 18.47
N LEU A 171 15.77 9.20 17.39
CA LEU A 171 14.88 8.30 16.67
C LEU A 171 15.58 7.79 15.41
N VAL A 172 15.79 6.48 15.32
CA VAL A 172 16.32 5.83 14.13
C VAL A 172 15.21 5.01 13.47
N VAL A 173 14.69 5.50 12.35
CA VAL A 173 13.66 4.82 11.55
C VAL A 173 14.34 3.82 10.63
N VAL A 174 14.04 2.53 10.78
CA VAL A 174 14.54 1.47 9.90
C VAL A 174 13.44 1.05 8.95
N THR A 175 13.65 1.29 7.66
CA THR A 175 12.69 0.99 6.58
C THR A 175 13.33 0.14 5.48
N ALA A 176 12.56 -0.31 4.49
CA ALA A 176 13.04 -1.12 3.38
C ALA A 176 12.11 -1.03 2.15
N PRO A 177 12.58 -1.43 0.95
CA PRO A 177 11.72 -1.60 -0.23
C PRO A 177 10.59 -2.61 -0.05
N GLY A 178 10.75 -3.60 0.84
CA GLY A 178 9.74 -4.64 1.05
C GLY A 178 10.02 -5.57 2.25
N PRO A 179 9.20 -6.63 2.41
CA PRO A 179 9.42 -7.66 3.41
C PRO A 179 10.68 -8.49 3.10
N GLY A 180 11.30 -9.06 4.14
CA GLY A 180 12.50 -9.90 4.01
C GLY A 180 13.84 -9.16 3.85
N SER A 181 13.84 -7.82 3.89
CA SER A 181 15.06 -7.01 3.74
C SER A 181 15.93 -6.90 4.99
N GLY A 182 15.51 -7.50 6.11
CA GLY A 182 16.31 -7.56 7.34
C GLY A 182 16.12 -6.41 8.34
N LYS A 183 15.03 -5.63 8.25
CA LYS A 183 14.76 -4.47 9.14
C LYS A 183 14.90 -4.81 10.65
N MET A 184 14.14 -5.79 11.13
CA MET A 184 14.21 -6.25 12.52
C MET A 184 15.63 -6.69 12.92
N ALA A 185 16.31 -7.49 12.08
CA ALA A 185 17.67 -7.95 12.36
C ALA A 185 18.67 -6.78 12.45
N THR A 186 18.52 -5.76 11.60
CA THR A 186 19.30 -4.53 11.69
C THR A 186 19.05 -3.80 13.02
N CYS A 187 17.79 -3.62 13.43
CA CYS A 187 17.47 -2.98 14.70
C CYS A 187 18.09 -3.72 15.90
N LEU A 188 17.97 -5.06 15.94
CA LEU A 188 18.53 -5.87 17.02
C LEU A 188 20.06 -5.88 17.01
N SER A 189 20.67 -5.90 15.83
CA SER A 189 22.13 -5.76 15.69
C SER A 189 22.62 -4.42 16.22
N GLN A 190 21.89 -3.33 15.93
CA GLN A 190 22.19 -2.01 16.46
C GLN A 190 22.04 -1.99 17.98
N LEU A 191 20.95 -2.54 18.52
CA LEU A 191 20.73 -2.62 19.96
C LEU A 191 21.88 -3.35 20.67
N TYR A 192 22.36 -4.46 20.11
CA TYR A 192 23.54 -5.18 20.61
C TYR A 192 24.80 -4.29 20.62
N HIS A 193 25.06 -3.57 19.53
CA HIS A 193 26.25 -2.71 19.43
C HIS A 193 26.19 -1.46 20.30
N GLU A 194 25.02 -0.86 20.50
CA GLU A 194 24.80 0.25 21.44
C GLU A 194 25.08 -0.22 22.87
N HIS A 195 24.50 -1.36 23.26
CA HIS A 195 24.71 -1.91 24.60
C HIS A 195 26.18 -2.26 24.86
N LYS A 196 26.89 -2.85 23.90
CA LYS A 196 28.34 -3.10 23.98
C LYS A 196 29.16 -1.81 24.18
N ARG A 197 28.62 -0.65 23.79
CA ARG A 197 29.23 0.68 23.94
C ARG A 197 28.72 1.44 25.17
N GLY A 198 27.89 0.82 26.00
CA GLY A 198 27.30 1.45 27.18
C GLY A 198 26.22 2.49 26.87
N ILE A 199 25.65 2.47 25.65
CA ILE A 199 24.57 3.35 25.24
C ILE A 199 23.25 2.61 25.44
N THR A 200 22.34 3.21 26.21
CA THR A 200 20.97 2.72 26.35
C THR A 200 20.18 3.08 25.09
N ALA A 201 19.59 2.07 24.45
CA ALA A 201 18.70 2.23 23.31
C ALA A 201 17.55 1.23 23.41
N GLY A 202 16.44 1.55 22.76
CA GLY A 202 15.28 0.68 22.65
C GLY A 202 15.03 0.19 21.23
N TYR A 203 14.14 -0.79 21.13
CA TYR A 203 13.57 -1.24 19.87
C TYR A 203 12.05 -1.17 19.95
N ALA A 204 11.36 -0.67 18.94
CA ALA A 204 9.91 -0.79 18.84
C ALA A 204 9.48 -1.03 17.38
N LYS A 205 8.22 -1.42 17.20
CA LYS A 205 7.66 -1.71 15.88
C LYS A 205 6.49 -0.78 15.55
N PHE A 206 6.52 -0.21 14.35
CA PHE A 206 5.45 0.61 13.80
C PHE A 206 4.75 -0.15 12.68
N GLU A 207 3.51 -0.57 12.93
CA GLU A 207 2.60 -1.12 11.93
C GLU A 207 1.21 -0.53 12.13
N THR A 208 0.55 -0.17 11.03
CA THR A 208 -0.81 0.42 11.08
C THR A 208 -1.87 -0.64 11.24
N PHE A 209 -1.66 -1.82 10.66
CA PHE A 209 -2.58 -2.94 10.71
C PHE A 209 -1.84 -4.24 11.10
N PRO A 210 -2.51 -5.17 11.83
CA PRO A 210 -3.84 -5.00 12.40
C PRO A 210 -3.88 -3.91 13.48
N ILE A 211 -5.06 -3.34 13.75
CA ILE A 211 -5.24 -2.36 14.82
C ILE A 211 -5.50 -3.13 16.12
N TRP A 212 -4.51 -3.09 17.01
CA TRP A 212 -4.44 -3.94 18.21
C TRP A 212 -5.61 -3.76 19.17
N ASN A 213 -6.18 -2.56 19.26
CA ASN A 213 -7.29 -2.22 20.15
C ASN A 213 -8.66 -2.28 19.48
N LEU A 214 -8.76 -2.82 18.25
CA LEU A 214 -10.02 -3.21 17.64
C LEU A 214 -10.23 -4.73 17.76
N PRO A 215 -11.48 -5.21 17.86
CA PRO A 215 -11.76 -6.65 17.90
C PRO A 215 -11.18 -7.40 16.69
N LEU A 216 -10.85 -8.68 16.88
CA LEU A 216 -10.33 -9.54 15.81
C LEU A 216 -11.26 -9.57 14.58
N LYS A 217 -12.57 -9.67 14.83
CA LYS A 217 -13.61 -9.71 13.79
C LYS A 217 -14.08 -8.34 13.33
N HIS A 218 -13.42 -7.26 13.76
CA HIS A 218 -13.77 -5.93 13.31
C HIS A 218 -13.48 -5.80 11.80
N PRO A 219 -14.40 -5.28 10.97
CA PRO A 219 -14.20 -5.18 9.52
C PRO A 219 -12.88 -4.54 9.09
N VAL A 220 -12.36 -3.57 9.84
CA VAL A 220 -11.04 -2.95 9.58
C VAL A 220 -9.90 -3.98 9.65
N ASN A 221 -9.90 -4.86 10.65
CA ASN A 221 -8.90 -5.93 10.79
C ASN A 221 -9.10 -7.02 9.72
N LEU A 222 -10.35 -7.35 9.39
CA LEU A 222 -10.66 -8.29 8.30
C LEU A 222 -10.26 -7.75 6.92
N ALA A 223 -10.37 -6.44 6.71
CA ALA A 223 -9.93 -5.80 5.47
C ALA A 223 -8.40 -5.84 5.31
N TYR A 224 -7.65 -5.79 6.41
CA TYR A 224 -6.21 -6.03 6.39
C TYR A 224 -5.90 -7.48 5.97
N GLU A 225 -6.55 -8.48 6.58
CA GLU A 225 -6.39 -9.89 6.16
C GLU A 225 -6.78 -10.12 4.71
N ALA A 226 -7.79 -9.40 4.21
CA ALA A 226 -8.17 -9.45 2.80
C ALA A 226 -7.08 -8.85 1.89
N ALA A 227 -6.39 -7.79 2.34
CA ALA A 227 -5.30 -7.17 1.60
C ALA A 227 -3.99 -7.98 1.64
N THR A 228 -3.87 -8.91 2.58
CA THR A 228 -2.74 -9.82 2.74
C THR A 228 -3.15 -11.28 2.54
N ALA A 229 -4.23 -11.56 1.81
CA ALA A 229 -4.76 -12.93 1.68
C ALA A 229 -3.79 -13.89 0.97
N ASP A 230 -2.90 -13.34 0.15
CA ASP A 230 -1.78 -14.01 -0.52
C ASP A 230 -0.56 -14.20 0.40
N LEU A 231 -0.49 -13.46 1.51
CA LEU A 231 0.51 -13.59 2.55
C LEU A 231 -0.06 -14.50 3.65
N ASP A 232 0.75 -15.40 4.21
CA ASP A 232 0.34 -16.27 5.32
C ASP A 232 0.18 -15.49 6.65
N ASP A 233 -0.06 -14.18 6.59
CA ASP A 233 -0.31 -13.31 7.73
C ASP A 233 -1.78 -13.46 8.15
N VAL A 234 -2.01 -13.97 9.35
CA VAL A 234 -3.35 -14.24 9.92
C VAL A 234 -3.48 -13.47 11.22
N ASN A 235 -4.53 -12.66 11.37
CA ASN A 235 -4.78 -11.98 12.63
C ASN A 235 -5.19 -12.98 13.71
N MET A 236 -4.78 -12.73 14.94
CA MET A 236 -5.15 -13.52 16.10
C MET A 236 -5.16 -12.67 17.37
N ILE A 237 -5.75 -13.21 18.42
CA ILE A 237 -5.62 -12.62 19.75
C ILE A 237 -4.19 -12.80 20.22
N ASP A 238 -3.59 -11.73 20.77
CA ASP A 238 -2.28 -11.78 21.42
C ASP A 238 -2.41 -12.54 22.75
N PRO A 239 -1.94 -13.81 22.84
CA PRO A 239 -2.08 -14.58 24.06
C PRO A 239 -1.20 -14.05 25.19
N PHE A 240 -0.08 -13.39 24.86
CA PHE A 240 0.86 -12.87 25.84
C PHE A 240 0.28 -11.63 26.54
N HIS A 241 -0.35 -10.74 25.77
CA HIS A 241 -1.00 -9.56 26.34
C HIS A 241 -2.19 -9.94 27.22
N LEU A 242 -3.01 -10.89 26.77
CA LEU A 242 -4.12 -11.43 27.55
C LEU A 242 -3.64 -12.07 28.86
N GLN A 243 -2.55 -12.83 28.84
CA GLN A 243 -1.99 -13.44 30.04
C GLN A 243 -1.40 -12.40 31.00
N ALA A 244 -0.72 -11.37 30.49
CA ALA A 244 -0.01 -10.38 31.30
C ALA A 244 -0.95 -9.34 31.93
N TYR A 245 -2.02 -8.95 31.22
CA TYR A 245 -2.87 -7.82 31.59
C TYR A 245 -4.36 -8.17 31.72
N GLY A 246 -4.80 -9.35 31.25
CA GLY A 246 -6.22 -9.71 31.21
C GLY A 246 -7.01 -9.00 30.10
N GLU A 247 -6.31 -8.32 29.18
CA GLU A 247 -6.89 -7.52 28.11
C GLU A 247 -6.77 -8.24 26.77
N THR A 248 -7.85 -8.25 25.98
CA THR A 248 -7.86 -8.86 24.66
C THR A 248 -7.40 -7.86 23.62
N THR A 249 -6.28 -8.14 22.96
CA THR A 249 -5.72 -7.33 21.87
C THR A 249 -5.46 -8.18 20.64
N VAL A 250 -5.37 -7.54 19.47
CA VAL A 250 -5.16 -8.21 18.19
C VAL A 250 -3.71 -8.03 17.73
N ASN A 251 -3.11 -9.13 17.29
CA ASN A 251 -1.82 -9.15 16.61
C ASN A 251 -1.93 -10.16 15.44
N TYR A 252 -0.82 -10.61 14.87
CA TYR A 252 -0.81 -11.62 13.80
C TYR A 252 0.20 -12.72 14.09
N ASN A 253 -0.02 -13.88 13.46
CA ASN A 253 0.72 -15.11 13.69
C ASN A 253 2.24 -14.93 13.73
N ARG A 254 2.84 -14.26 12.74
CA ARG A 254 4.30 -14.13 12.64
C ARG A 254 4.91 -13.43 13.85
N ASP A 255 4.29 -12.35 14.32
CA ASP A 255 4.79 -11.58 15.46
C ASP A 255 4.53 -12.31 16.79
N VAL A 256 3.38 -12.98 16.92
CA VAL A 256 3.06 -13.82 18.09
C VAL A 256 4.03 -15.01 18.19
N GLU A 257 4.29 -15.70 17.08
CA GLU A 257 5.18 -16.87 17.05
C GLU A 257 6.64 -16.51 17.34
N VAL A 258 7.11 -15.36 16.86
CA VAL A 258 8.51 -14.94 17.05
C VAL A 258 8.75 -14.25 18.41
N PHE A 259 7.71 -13.76 19.08
CA PHE A 259 7.86 -12.97 20.31
C PHE A 259 8.69 -13.65 21.42
N PRO A 260 8.53 -14.95 21.75
CA PRO A 260 9.37 -15.60 22.76
C PRO A 260 10.87 -15.57 22.43
N VAL A 261 11.20 -15.68 21.15
CA VAL A 261 12.58 -15.61 20.67
C VAL A 261 13.11 -14.17 20.81
N LEU A 262 12.30 -13.16 20.45
CA LEU A 262 12.65 -11.75 20.64
C LEU A 262 12.83 -11.38 22.11
N ALA A 263 11.92 -11.82 22.98
CA ALA A 263 12.01 -11.58 24.42
C ALA A 263 13.34 -12.09 24.99
N ALA A 264 13.73 -13.32 24.65
CA ALA A 264 15.00 -13.90 25.08
C ALA A 264 16.22 -13.19 24.45
N MET A 265 16.09 -12.65 23.22
CA MET A 265 17.13 -11.78 22.65
C MET A 265 17.27 -10.47 23.43
N PHE A 266 16.16 -9.82 23.81
CA PHE A 266 16.19 -8.58 24.61
C PHE A 266 16.82 -8.82 25.98
N GLU A 267 16.43 -9.90 26.67
CA GLU A 267 17.06 -10.30 27.94
C GLU A 267 18.56 -10.51 27.80
N LYS A 268 18.98 -11.17 26.70
CA LYS A 268 20.40 -11.43 26.46
C LYS A 268 21.20 -10.17 26.11
N ILE A 269 20.59 -9.23 25.40
CA ILE A 269 21.24 -7.98 24.98
C ILE A 269 21.25 -6.96 26.11
N THR A 270 20.11 -6.72 26.75
CA THR A 270 19.90 -5.58 27.66
C THR A 270 19.77 -5.98 29.14
N GLY A 271 19.70 -7.28 29.44
CA GLY A 271 19.55 -7.83 30.79
C GLY A 271 18.10 -8.15 31.17
N GLU A 272 17.12 -7.50 30.56
CA GLU A 272 15.69 -7.74 30.75
C GLU A 272 14.92 -7.55 29.44
N CYS A 273 13.72 -8.12 29.33
CA CYS A 273 12.82 -7.81 28.22
C CYS A 273 11.89 -6.65 28.63
N PRO A 274 11.86 -5.52 27.90
CA PRO A 274 10.98 -4.40 28.22
C PRO A 274 9.51 -4.65 27.88
N TYR A 275 9.21 -5.77 27.21
CA TYR A 275 7.88 -6.09 26.67
C TYR A 275 7.34 -7.37 27.26
N LYS A 276 6.05 -7.39 27.58
CA LYS A 276 5.35 -8.63 27.97
C LYS A 276 4.58 -9.25 26.82
N SER A 277 4.39 -8.52 25.71
CA SER A 277 3.71 -9.01 24.52
C SER A 277 4.16 -8.29 23.24
N PRO A 278 3.88 -8.82 22.04
CA PRO A 278 4.10 -8.07 20.80
C PRO A 278 3.20 -6.84 20.69
N THR A 279 2.05 -6.79 21.37
CA THR A 279 1.26 -5.55 21.51
C THR A 279 2.05 -4.45 22.23
N ASP A 280 2.75 -4.76 23.33
CA ASP A 280 3.58 -3.78 24.05
C ASP A 280 4.75 -3.26 23.19
N MET A 281 5.28 -4.12 22.33
CA MET A 281 6.37 -3.82 21.39
C MET A 281 5.93 -2.85 20.28
N GLY A 282 4.64 -2.82 19.97
CA GLY A 282 4.03 -1.91 19.01
C GLY A 282 3.89 -0.49 19.54
N VAL A 283 3.78 0.49 18.63
CA VAL A 283 3.52 1.90 18.96
C VAL A 283 2.27 2.47 18.27
N ASN A 284 1.42 1.63 17.69
CA ASN A 284 0.30 2.08 16.86
C ASN A 284 -0.82 2.76 17.67
N MET A 285 -1.21 3.97 17.25
CA MET A 285 -2.28 4.76 17.87
C MET A 285 -3.51 4.95 16.98
N ALA A 286 -3.54 4.34 15.79
CA ALA A 286 -4.60 4.55 14.79
C ALA A 286 -6.00 4.26 15.34
N GLY A 287 -6.19 3.17 16.08
CA GLY A 287 -7.51 2.80 16.62
C GLY A 287 -8.10 3.81 17.62
N LYS A 288 -7.28 4.69 18.21
CA LYS A 288 -7.74 5.75 19.13
C LYS A 288 -8.22 7.01 18.41
N CYS A 289 -8.03 7.08 17.09
CA CYS A 289 -8.36 8.23 16.26
C CYS A 289 -9.60 7.97 15.39
N ILE A 290 -10.28 6.85 15.61
CA ILE A 290 -11.56 6.52 14.99
C ILE A 290 -12.66 7.22 15.80
N TYR A 291 -13.38 8.14 15.18
CA TYR A 291 -14.50 8.85 15.82
C TYR A 291 -15.87 8.38 15.31
N ASP A 292 -15.92 7.68 14.17
CA ASP A 292 -17.14 7.11 13.60
C ASP A 292 -16.87 5.67 13.16
N ASP A 293 -17.18 4.73 14.06
CA ASP A 293 -16.90 3.31 13.91
C ASP A 293 -17.71 2.69 12.75
N GLU A 294 -18.98 3.10 12.57
CA GLU A 294 -19.81 2.62 11.45
C GLU A 294 -19.21 3.01 10.10
N ALA A 295 -18.72 4.25 9.98
CA ALA A 295 -18.13 4.74 8.73
C ALA A 295 -16.88 3.94 8.33
N VAL A 296 -15.98 3.65 9.28
CA VAL A 296 -14.78 2.82 9.00
C VAL A 296 -15.15 1.37 8.74
N GLN A 297 -16.18 0.82 9.40
CA GLN A 297 -16.66 -0.54 9.14
C GLN A 297 -17.21 -0.69 7.73
N ASP A 298 -18.04 0.25 7.28
CA ASP A 298 -18.62 0.23 5.93
C ASP A 298 -17.54 0.39 4.85
N ALA A 299 -16.56 1.27 5.08
CA ALA A 299 -15.44 1.46 4.17
C ALA A 299 -14.54 0.22 4.08
N ALA A 300 -14.30 -0.45 5.21
CA ALA A 300 -13.53 -1.69 5.28
C ALA A 300 -14.26 -2.86 4.58
N ARG A 301 -15.59 -2.99 4.78
CA ARG A 301 -16.43 -3.96 4.05
C ARG A 301 -16.33 -3.78 2.53
N GLN A 302 -16.35 -2.54 2.05
CA GLN A 302 -16.13 -2.23 0.64
C GLN A 302 -14.73 -2.64 0.16
N GLU A 303 -13.69 -2.47 0.99
CA GLU A 303 -12.33 -2.92 0.67
C GLU A 303 -12.24 -4.44 0.50
N ILE A 304 -12.89 -5.21 1.37
CA ILE A 304 -12.94 -6.68 1.27
C ILE A 304 -13.52 -7.09 -0.10
N ILE A 305 -14.62 -6.48 -0.53
CA ILE A 305 -15.22 -6.75 -1.86
C ILE A 305 -14.28 -6.35 -2.99
N ARG A 306 -13.55 -5.24 -2.88
CA ARG A 306 -12.54 -4.85 -3.88
C ARG A 306 -11.43 -5.91 -4.01
N ARG A 307 -10.88 -6.37 -2.87
CA ARG A 307 -9.86 -7.43 -2.85
C ARG A 307 -10.35 -8.74 -3.43
N TYR A 308 -11.61 -9.10 -3.17
CA TYR A 308 -12.24 -10.27 -3.79
C TYR A 308 -12.26 -10.17 -5.33
N TYR A 309 -12.71 -9.05 -5.90
CA TYR A 309 -12.72 -8.87 -7.36
C TYR A 309 -11.32 -8.82 -7.97
N ASP A 310 -10.36 -8.19 -7.29
CA ASP A 310 -8.96 -8.18 -7.72
C ASP A 310 -8.41 -9.61 -7.79
N ALA A 311 -8.60 -10.42 -6.74
CA ALA A 311 -8.14 -11.81 -6.70
C ALA A 311 -8.81 -12.69 -7.77
N LEU A 312 -10.11 -12.48 -8.04
CA LEU A 312 -10.81 -13.15 -9.13
C LEU A 312 -10.17 -12.84 -10.49
N CYS A 313 -9.83 -11.57 -10.74
CA CYS A 313 -9.18 -11.14 -11.98
C CYS A 313 -7.76 -11.70 -12.09
N GLU A 314 -6.98 -11.65 -11.02
CA GLU A 314 -5.62 -12.20 -10.98
C GLU A 314 -5.61 -13.70 -11.23
N ARG A 315 -6.54 -14.44 -10.61
CA ARG A 315 -6.73 -15.87 -10.89
C ARG A 315 -7.03 -16.09 -12.38
N ARG A 316 -7.95 -15.32 -12.97
CA ARG A 316 -8.28 -15.43 -14.40
C ARG A 316 -7.10 -15.11 -15.32
N GLN A 317 -6.19 -14.24 -14.87
CA GLN A 317 -4.96 -13.84 -15.56
C GLN A 317 -3.78 -14.80 -15.31
N GLY A 318 -3.96 -15.86 -14.52
CA GLY A 318 -2.90 -16.82 -14.19
C GLY A 318 -1.84 -16.25 -13.23
N ARG A 319 -2.17 -15.16 -12.52
CA ARG A 319 -1.31 -14.50 -11.53
C ARG A 319 -1.72 -14.78 -10.08
N GLY A 320 -2.98 -15.19 -9.87
CA GLY A 320 -3.54 -15.49 -8.55
C GLY A 320 -3.72 -17.00 -8.30
N SER A 321 -4.21 -17.34 -7.11
CA SER A 321 -4.43 -18.72 -6.66
C SER A 321 -5.89 -18.96 -6.24
N ASP A 322 -6.37 -20.20 -6.34
CA ASP A 322 -7.68 -20.59 -5.81
C ASP A 322 -7.75 -20.43 -4.28
N HIS A 323 -6.61 -20.64 -3.61
CA HIS A 323 -6.50 -20.46 -2.16
C HIS A 323 -6.79 -19.02 -1.73
N THR A 324 -6.22 -18.03 -2.42
CA THR A 324 -6.46 -16.61 -2.14
C THR A 324 -7.95 -16.26 -2.28
N VAL A 325 -8.60 -16.76 -3.34
CA VAL A 325 -10.04 -16.50 -3.57
C VAL A 325 -10.89 -17.12 -2.47
N TYR A 326 -10.66 -18.40 -2.14
CA TYR A 326 -11.39 -19.09 -1.07
C TYR A 326 -11.24 -18.38 0.28
N ARG A 327 -10.03 -17.91 0.60
CA ARG A 327 -9.77 -17.14 1.83
C ARG A 327 -10.58 -15.84 1.86
N LEU A 328 -10.67 -15.13 0.74
CA LEU A 328 -11.47 -13.90 0.62
C LEU A 328 -12.97 -14.17 0.76
N GLU A 329 -13.48 -15.29 0.21
CA GLU A 329 -14.87 -15.71 0.39
C GLU A 329 -15.20 -15.96 1.88
N LEU A 330 -14.28 -16.59 2.63
CA LEU A 330 -14.44 -16.77 4.08
C LEU A 330 -14.43 -15.43 4.83
N LEU A 331 -13.53 -14.50 4.48
CA LEU A 331 -13.48 -13.18 5.10
C LEU A 331 -14.75 -12.37 4.82
N MET A 332 -15.32 -12.50 3.61
CA MET A 332 -16.62 -11.91 3.27
C MET A 332 -17.75 -12.47 4.15
N GLN A 333 -17.78 -13.79 4.36
CA GLN A 333 -18.75 -14.42 5.26
C GLN A 333 -18.59 -13.92 6.70
N GLN A 334 -17.35 -13.81 7.20
CA GLN A 334 -17.08 -13.30 8.54
C GLN A 334 -17.47 -11.83 8.71
N ALA A 335 -17.26 -11.01 7.68
CA ALA A 335 -17.66 -9.61 7.66
C ALA A 335 -19.17 -9.41 7.40
N GLY A 336 -19.90 -10.47 7.04
CA GLY A 336 -21.33 -10.45 6.76
C GLY A 336 -21.69 -9.71 5.47
N VAL A 337 -20.84 -9.81 4.44
CA VAL A 337 -21.00 -9.05 3.19
C VAL A 337 -21.07 -9.93 1.94
N THR A 338 -21.80 -9.43 0.95
CA THR A 338 -21.86 -9.94 -0.42
C THR A 338 -21.48 -8.82 -1.38
N PRO A 339 -21.25 -9.11 -2.68
CA PRO A 339 -21.03 -8.06 -3.68
C PRO A 339 -22.18 -7.04 -3.79
N ASP A 340 -23.37 -7.33 -3.25
CA ASP A 340 -24.56 -6.47 -3.32
C ASP A 340 -24.38 -5.12 -2.62
N ILE A 341 -23.46 -5.02 -1.65
CA ILE A 341 -23.13 -3.74 -1.01
C ILE A 341 -22.48 -2.75 -2.00
N ARG A 342 -22.07 -3.22 -3.18
CA ARG A 342 -21.38 -2.46 -4.21
C ARG A 342 -22.28 -2.34 -5.46
N PRO A 343 -23.21 -1.36 -5.50
CA PRO A 343 -24.28 -1.30 -6.52
C PRO A 343 -23.78 -1.15 -7.96
N VAL A 344 -22.56 -0.60 -8.16
CA VAL A 344 -21.92 -0.51 -9.49
C VAL A 344 -21.73 -1.87 -10.15
N VAL A 345 -21.61 -2.96 -9.38
CA VAL A 345 -21.48 -4.32 -9.90
C VAL A 345 -22.75 -4.71 -10.66
N ALA A 346 -23.90 -4.67 -10.00
CA ALA A 346 -25.18 -5.03 -10.58
C ALA A 346 -25.48 -4.15 -11.81
N ALA A 347 -25.29 -2.83 -11.67
CA ALA A 347 -25.56 -1.87 -12.74
C ALA A 347 -24.73 -2.13 -14.01
N ALA A 348 -23.44 -2.45 -13.87
CA ALA A 348 -22.58 -2.77 -15.00
C ALA A 348 -22.98 -4.10 -15.65
N ASN A 349 -23.28 -5.12 -14.85
CA ASN A 349 -23.63 -6.45 -15.34
C ASN A 349 -24.99 -6.47 -16.05
N GLU A 350 -26.00 -5.79 -15.52
CA GLU A 350 -27.31 -5.63 -16.17
C GLU A 350 -27.19 -4.86 -17.49
N ALA A 351 -26.37 -3.81 -17.53
CA ALA A 351 -26.12 -3.06 -18.75
C ALA A 351 -25.42 -3.92 -19.81
N ALA A 352 -24.45 -4.74 -19.41
CA ALA A 352 -23.77 -5.67 -20.31
C ALA A 352 -24.73 -6.73 -20.85
N GLN A 353 -25.58 -7.30 -20.00
CA GLN A 353 -26.59 -8.29 -20.41
C GLN A 353 -27.62 -7.70 -21.38
N ARG A 354 -28.12 -6.49 -21.09
CA ARG A 354 -29.13 -5.82 -21.92
C ARG A 354 -28.59 -5.41 -23.29
N THR A 355 -27.30 -5.08 -23.39
CA THR A 355 -26.69 -4.61 -24.63
C THR A 355 -25.98 -5.71 -25.42
N GLY A 356 -25.66 -6.84 -24.78
CA GLY A 356 -24.85 -7.90 -25.37
C GLY A 356 -23.36 -7.54 -25.52
N GLU A 357 -22.95 -6.39 -24.98
CA GLU A 357 -21.61 -5.81 -25.13
C GLU A 357 -21.03 -5.45 -23.75
N PRO A 358 -19.70 -5.37 -23.59
CA PRO A 358 -19.12 -4.94 -22.33
C PRO A 358 -19.63 -3.56 -21.89
N ALA A 359 -19.88 -3.42 -20.59
CA ALA A 359 -20.38 -2.20 -19.97
C ALA A 359 -19.59 -1.87 -18.70
N MET A 360 -19.67 -0.61 -18.29
CA MET A 360 -19.09 -0.10 -17.06
C MET A 360 -20.09 0.82 -16.36
N ALA A 361 -20.11 0.76 -15.03
CA ALA A 361 -20.88 1.66 -14.19
C ALA A 361 -19.94 2.47 -13.28
N ILE A 362 -20.28 3.74 -13.05
CA ILE A 362 -19.61 4.64 -12.11
C ILE A 362 -20.69 5.27 -11.23
N GLN A 363 -20.54 5.18 -9.91
CA GLN A 363 -21.38 5.90 -8.96
C GLN A 363 -20.75 7.25 -8.63
N LEU A 364 -21.45 8.33 -8.94
CA LEU A 364 -21.01 9.70 -8.72
C LEU A 364 -21.14 10.12 -7.24
N PRO A 365 -20.52 11.25 -6.83
CA PRO A 365 -20.53 11.69 -5.43
C PRO A 365 -21.91 11.98 -4.84
N ASP A 366 -22.89 12.28 -5.68
CA ASP A 366 -24.30 12.52 -5.34
C ASP A 366 -25.15 11.21 -5.35
N GLY A 367 -24.53 10.09 -5.69
CA GLY A 367 -25.18 8.77 -5.78
C GLY A 367 -25.72 8.43 -7.17
N GLU A 368 -25.66 9.34 -8.15
CA GLU A 368 -26.10 9.05 -9.51
C GLU A 368 -25.28 7.90 -10.13
N MET A 369 -25.97 6.95 -10.75
CA MET A 369 -25.34 5.82 -11.43
C MET A 369 -25.19 6.11 -12.92
N VAL A 370 -23.94 6.24 -13.37
CA VAL A 370 -23.62 6.51 -14.76
C VAL A 370 -23.13 5.24 -15.46
N ILE A 371 -23.70 4.95 -16.63
CA ILE A 371 -23.36 3.77 -17.44
C ILE A 371 -22.61 4.17 -18.71
N GLY A 372 -21.51 3.47 -18.97
CA GLY A 372 -20.82 3.44 -20.26
C GLY A 372 -20.98 2.09 -20.93
N LYS A 373 -21.25 2.09 -22.24
CA LYS A 373 -21.34 0.87 -23.05
C LYS A 373 -20.35 0.92 -24.20
N THR A 374 -19.91 -0.25 -24.64
CA THR A 374 -19.06 -0.35 -25.83
C THR A 374 -19.83 0.12 -27.06
N SER A 375 -19.15 0.86 -27.93
CA SER A 375 -19.68 1.35 -29.22
C SER A 375 -18.62 1.19 -30.30
N GLU A 376 -18.92 1.63 -31.53
CA GLU A 376 -17.92 1.67 -32.61
C GLU A 376 -16.81 2.68 -32.34
N LEU A 377 -17.11 3.79 -31.64
CA LEU A 377 -16.18 4.90 -31.40
C LEU A 377 -15.27 4.68 -30.18
N MET A 378 -15.81 4.07 -29.12
CA MET A 378 -15.10 3.97 -27.84
C MET A 378 -15.52 2.75 -27.03
N GLY A 379 -14.60 2.27 -26.20
CA GLY A 379 -14.85 1.21 -25.22
C GLY A 379 -15.78 1.68 -24.09
N CYS A 380 -16.33 0.72 -23.33
CA CYS A 380 -17.22 1.02 -22.21
C CYS A 380 -16.57 1.88 -21.11
N SER A 381 -15.28 1.69 -20.83
CA SER A 381 -14.51 2.49 -19.87
C SER A 381 -14.46 3.96 -20.26
N ALA A 382 -14.08 4.25 -21.50
CA ALA A 382 -14.01 5.59 -22.06
C ALA A 382 -15.39 6.25 -22.14
N ALA A 383 -16.44 5.48 -22.50
CA ALA A 383 -17.81 5.96 -22.52
C ALA A 383 -18.33 6.32 -21.12
N ALA A 384 -18.07 5.47 -20.12
CA ALA A 384 -18.49 5.69 -18.74
C ALA A 384 -17.84 6.96 -18.19
N LEU A 385 -16.53 7.12 -18.43
CA LEU A 385 -15.78 8.31 -18.02
C LEU A 385 -16.37 9.60 -18.62
N LEU A 386 -16.66 9.61 -19.93
CA LEU A 386 -17.28 10.79 -20.55
C LEU A 386 -18.68 11.08 -20.02
N ASN A 387 -19.49 10.05 -19.81
CA ASN A 387 -20.83 10.24 -19.26
C ASN A 387 -20.75 10.78 -17.82
N ALA A 388 -19.78 10.32 -17.03
CA ALA A 388 -19.57 10.80 -15.66
C ALA A 388 -19.18 12.28 -15.66
N LEU A 389 -18.26 12.68 -16.54
CA LEU A 389 -17.86 14.08 -16.68
C LEU A 389 -18.99 14.97 -17.20
N LYS A 390 -19.86 14.46 -18.10
CA LYS A 390 -21.06 15.20 -18.55
C LYS A 390 -22.02 15.48 -17.40
N ALA A 391 -22.32 14.46 -16.59
CA ALA A 391 -23.21 14.57 -15.45
C ALA A 391 -22.64 15.54 -14.41
N LEU A 392 -21.38 15.36 -14.02
CA LEU A 392 -20.69 16.23 -13.06
C LEU A 392 -20.60 17.71 -13.49
N ALA A 393 -20.50 17.96 -14.79
CA ALA A 393 -20.44 19.32 -15.33
C ALA A 393 -21.82 19.94 -15.64
N GLY A 394 -22.92 19.19 -15.46
CA GLY A 394 -24.25 19.63 -15.88
C GLY A 394 -24.35 19.92 -17.38
N ALA A 395 -23.52 19.27 -18.21
CA ALA A 395 -23.36 19.60 -19.62
C ALA A 395 -24.52 19.12 -20.52
N GLY A 396 -25.50 18.43 -19.94
CA GLY A 396 -26.68 17.86 -20.59
C GLY A 396 -26.62 16.33 -20.74
N GLY A 397 -27.77 15.73 -21.10
CA GLY A 397 -27.93 14.28 -21.21
C GLY A 397 -27.56 13.69 -22.58
N HIS A 398 -28.14 12.53 -22.90
CA HIS A 398 -27.93 11.83 -24.17
C HIS A 398 -28.12 12.75 -25.39
N GLY A 399 -27.15 12.71 -26.31
CA GLY A 399 -27.12 13.54 -27.53
C GLY A 399 -26.17 14.75 -27.48
N VAL A 400 -25.65 15.11 -26.29
CA VAL A 400 -24.59 16.13 -26.20
C VAL A 400 -23.21 15.50 -26.44
N HIS A 401 -22.52 16.00 -27.47
CA HIS A 401 -21.15 15.60 -27.79
C HIS A 401 -20.15 16.58 -27.16
N LEU A 402 -19.36 16.11 -26.20
CA LEU A 402 -18.28 16.91 -25.58
C LEU A 402 -16.99 16.91 -26.41
N ILE A 403 -16.81 15.90 -27.25
CA ILE A 403 -15.61 15.75 -28.07
C ILE A 403 -16.03 15.97 -29.51
N LYS A 404 -15.39 16.94 -30.17
CA LYS A 404 -15.62 17.17 -31.60
C LYS A 404 -15.01 16.03 -32.41
N GLN A 405 -15.66 15.69 -33.52
CA GLN A 405 -15.16 14.66 -34.45
C GLN A 405 -13.73 14.96 -34.94
N SER A 406 -13.42 16.25 -35.16
CA SER A 406 -12.08 16.71 -35.53
C SER A 406 -10.98 16.42 -34.50
N ALA A 407 -11.34 16.12 -33.24
CA ALA A 407 -10.39 15.69 -32.21
C ALA A 407 -10.25 14.16 -32.14
N ILE A 408 -11.22 13.40 -32.66
CA ILE A 408 -11.25 11.93 -32.64
C ILE A 408 -10.55 11.35 -33.87
N GLU A 409 -10.87 11.86 -35.06
CA GLU A 409 -10.40 11.32 -36.34
C GLU A 409 -8.87 11.22 -36.44
N PRO A 410 -8.07 12.21 -36.01
CA PRO A 410 -6.62 12.10 -36.05
C PRO A 410 -6.09 10.93 -35.21
N ILE A 411 -6.67 10.72 -34.02
CA ILE A 411 -6.25 9.65 -33.10
C ILE A 411 -6.56 8.29 -33.72
N GLN A 412 -7.78 8.09 -34.23
CA GLN A 412 -8.16 6.84 -34.89
C GLN A 412 -7.32 6.56 -36.14
N THR A 413 -7.00 7.62 -36.91
CA THR A 413 -6.14 7.51 -38.10
C THR A 413 -4.75 7.03 -37.71
N VAL A 414 -4.15 7.60 -36.65
CA VAL A 414 -2.85 7.14 -36.12
C VAL A 414 -2.91 5.68 -35.68
N LYS A 415 -3.90 5.30 -34.87
CA LYS A 415 -4.04 3.90 -34.39
C LYS A 415 -4.13 2.90 -35.54
N VAL A 416 -5.03 3.13 -36.49
CA VAL A 416 -5.33 2.14 -37.53
C VAL A 416 -4.29 2.19 -38.66
N LYS A 417 -4.01 3.37 -39.22
CA LYS A 417 -3.18 3.47 -40.43
C LYS A 417 -1.68 3.42 -40.15
N TYR A 418 -1.23 3.93 -39.01
CA TYR A 418 0.20 4.11 -38.73
C TYR A 418 0.72 3.15 -37.65
N LEU A 419 -0.09 2.84 -36.64
CA LEU A 419 0.29 1.90 -35.57
C LEU A 419 -0.21 0.47 -35.82
N GLY A 420 -0.97 0.24 -36.90
CA GLY A 420 -1.44 -1.10 -37.30
C GLY A 420 -2.43 -1.74 -36.33
N SER A 421 -3.11 -0.94 -35.49
CA SER A 421 -4.13 -1.46 -34.58
C SER A 421 -5.41 -1.81 -35.35
N ASN A 422 -5.91 -3.04 -35.14
CA ASN A 422 -7.19 -3.48 -35.71
C ASN A 422 -8.41 -2.87 -34.99
N ASN A 423 -8.21 -2.26 -33.83
CA ASN A 423 -9.28 -1.68 -33.01
C ASN A 423 -9.22 -0.14 -33.08
N PRO A 424 -10.18 0.53 -33.75
CA PRO A 424 -10.24 1.98 -33.85
C PRO A 424 -10.79 2.65 -32.58
N ARG A 425 -11.25 1.88 -31.58
CA ARG A 425 -11.89 2.43 -30.39
C ARG A 425 -10.87 3.20 -29.54
N LEU A 426 -11.32 4.32 -29.01
CA LEU A 426 -10.54 5.11 -28.07
C LEU A 426 -10.50 4.47 -26.68
N HIS A 427 -9.31 4.46 -26.07
CA HIS A 427 -9.11 4.21 -24.64
C HIS A 427 -9.42 5.45 -23.81
N SER A 428 -9.49 5.28 -22.49
CA SER A 428 -9.87 6.33 -21.55
C SER A 428 -8.90 7.52 -21.57
N ASP A 429 -7.59 7.27 -21.69
CA ASP A 429 -6.55 8.29 -21.81
C ASP A 429 -6.68 9.09 -23.11
N GLU A 430 -6.86 8.40 -24.24
CA GLU A 430 -7.07 9.02 -25.55
C GLU A 430 -8.32 9.90 -25.57
N VAL A 431 -9.38 9.45 -24.89
CA VAL A 431 -10.61 10.23 -24.70
C VAL A 431 -10.39 11.49 -23.87
N LEU A 432 -9.57 11.44 -22.81
CA LEU A 432 -9.22 12.61 -22.03
C LEU A 432 -8.40 13.62 -22.84
N VAL A 433 -7.47 13.13 -23.68
CA VAL A 433 -6.70 13.99 -24.60
C VAL A 433 -7.62 14.66 -25.62
N ALA A 434 -8.55 13.91 -26.21
CA ALA A 434 -9.51 14.46 -27.18
C ALA A 434 -10.49 15.45 -26.54
N LEU A 435 -10.89 15.21 -25.28
CA LEU A 435 -11.69 16.16 -24.49
C LEU A 435 -10.90 17.44 -24.21
N ALA A 436 -9.63 17.33 -23.82
CA ALA A 436 -8.76 18.48 -23.59
C ALA A 436 -8.55 19.33 -24.86
N ALA A 437 -8.37 18.68 -26.02
CA ALA A 437 -8.31 19.39 -27.30
C ALA A 437 -9.62 20.14 -27.62
N SER A 438 -10.77 19.55 -27.27
CA SER A 438 -12.09 20.16 -27.49
C SER A 438 -12.37 21.32 -26.51
N ALA A 439 -11.80 21.28 -25.30
CA ALA A 439 -12.01 22.29 -24.26
C ALA A 439 -11.60 23.71 -24.64
N ASN A 440 -10.67 23.87 -25.59
CA ASN A 440 -10.25 25.18 -26.08
C ASN A 440 -11.33 25.91 -26.89
N GLN A 441 -12.32 25.18 -27.42
CA GLN A 441 -13.32 25.71 -28.34
C GLN A 441 -14.76 25.42 -27.90
N ASP A 442 -14.95 24.69 -26.80
CA ASP A 442 -16.25 24.29 -26.31
C ASP A 442 -16.31 24.43 -24.78
N ALA A 443 -17.16 25.33 -24.31
CA ALA A 443 -17.35 25.62 -22.89
C ALA A 443 -17.85 24.39 -22.11
N LYS A 444 -18.62 23.50 -22.73
CA LYS A 444 -19.10 22.26 -22.10
C LYS A 444 -17.95 21.27 -21.92
N ALA A 445 -17.07 21.15 -22.92
CA ALA A 445 -15.88 20.31 -22.83
C ALA A 445 -14.92 20.82 -21.74
N LEU A 446 -14.75 22.15 -21.63
CA LEU A 446 -13.96 22.76 -20.56
C LEU A 446 -14.57 22.52 -19.17
N ALA A 447 -15.89 22.64 -19.04
CA ALA A 447 -16.58 22.34 -17.78
C ALA A 447 -16.39 20.87 -17.37
N ALA A 448 -16.56 19.94 -18.31
CA ALA A 448 -16.31 18.51 -18.09
C ALA A 448 -14.87 18.23 -17.64
N LEU A 449 -13.88 18.86 -18.28
CA LEU A 449 -12.47 18.70 -17.90
C LEU A 449 -12.18 19.22 -16.48
N ARG A 450 -12.83 20.31 -16.06
CA ARG A 450 -12.72 20.85 -14.69
C ARG A 450 -13.34 19.95 -13.63
N SER A 451 -14.23 19.05 -14.02
CA SER A 451 -14.88 18.10 -13.10
C SER A 451 -14.08 16.82 -12.84
N LEU A 452 -12.90 16.64 -13.46
CA LEU A 452 -12.08 15.41 -13.28
C LEU A 452 -11.78 15.09 -11.82
N ALA A 453 -11.48 16.11 -10.99
CA ALA A 453 -11.13 15.89 -9.58
C ALA A 453 -12.29 15.30 -8.76
N ALA A 454 -13.53 15.51 -9.19
CA ALA A 454 -14.71 14.98 -8.50
C ALA A 454 -14.90 13.47 -8.70
N LEU A 455 -14.15 12.84 -9.61
CA LEU A 455 -14.14 11.38 -9.79
C LEU A 455 -13.35 10.66 -8.69
N ASN A 456 -12.47 11.36 -7.97
CA ASN A 456 -11.65 10.75 -6.94
C ASN A 456 -12.54 10.14 -5.83
N GLY A 457 -12.30 8.87 -5.52
CA GLY A 457 -13.08 8.11 -4.55
C GLY A 457 -14.39 7.54 -5.08
N CYS A 458 -14.80 7.84 -6.32
CA CYS A 458 -15.98 7.23 -6.93
C CYS A 458 -15.77 5.72 -7.13
N GLN A 459 -16.83 4.95 -6.94
CA GLN A 459 -16.82 3.52 -7.18
C GLN A 459 -17.07 3.24 -8.67
N ALA A 460 -16.34 2.31 -9.25
CA ALA A 460 -16.54 1.86 -10.62
C ALA A 460 -16.47 0.34 -10.74
N HIS A 461 -17.26 -0.22 -11.66
CA HIS A 461 -17.19 -1.63 -12.00
C HIS A 461 -17.29 -1.84 -13.51
N CYS A 462 -16.43 -2.71 -14.05
CA CYS A 462 -16.49 -3.13 -15.45
C CYS A 462 -16.91 -4.59 -15.57
N SER A 463 -17.78 -4.90 -16.53
CA SER A 463 -18.22 -6.27 -16.80
C SER A 463 -17.14 -7.15 -17.45
N VAL A 464 -15.93 -6.62 -17.67
CA VAL A 464 -14.74 -7.31 -18.20
C VAL A 464 -13.46 -6.75 -17.57
N ILE A 465 -12.39 -7.52 -17.63
CA ILE A 465 -11.03 -7.10 -17.28
C ILE A 465 -10.59 -5.98 -18.24
N LEU A 466 -10.19 -4.83 -17.68
CA LEU A 466 -9.72 -3.69 -18.47
C LEU A 466 -8.34 -3.89 -19.08
N SER A 467 -8.07 -3.13 -20.14
CA SER A 467 -6.73 -2.99 -20.69
C SER A 467 -5.81 -2.23 -19.71
N PRO A 468 -4.49 -2.47 -19.71
CA PRO A 468 -3.56 -1.75 -18.84
C PRO A 468 -3.62 -0.20 -18.96
N PRO A 469 -3.76 0.40 -20.16
CA PRO A 469 -3.95 1.85 -20.29
C PRO A 469 -5.21 2.37 -19.59
N ASP A 470 -6.33 1.68 -19.74
CA ASP A 470 -7.59 2.05 -19.09
C ASP A 470 -7.50 1.91 -17.57
N GLU A 471 -6.97 0.78 -17.08
CA GLU A 471 -6.78 0.53 -15.65
C GLU A 471 -5.87 1.60 -15.00
N SER A 472 -4.75 1.93 -15.66
CA SER A 472 -3.82 2.98 -15.21
C SER A 472 -4.50 4.34 -15.14
N THR A 473 -5.32 4.69 -16.14
CA THR A 473 -6.05 5.95 -16.18
C THR A 473 -7.04 6.06 -15.01
N TYR A 474 -7.83 5.01 -14.77
CA TYR A 474 -8.80 5.00 -13.66
C TYR A 474 -8.10 5.10 -12.30
N LYS A 475 -6.99 4.38 -12.10
CA LYS A 475 -6.19 4.47 -10.87
C LYS A 475 -5.64 5.88 -10.65
N LYS A 476 -5.10 6.54 -11.68
CA LYS A 476 -4.57 7.91 -11.60
C LYS A 476 -5.64 8.96 -11.29
N LEU A 477 -6.87 8.71 -11.74
CA LEU A 477 -8.03 9.55 -11.42
C LEU A 477 -8.62 9.28 -10.01
N GLY A 478 -8.09 8.29 -9.28
CA GLY A 478 -8.56 7.94 -7.95
C GLY A 478 -9.88 7.17 -7.93
N LEU A 479 -10.31 6.60 -9.06
CA LEU A 479 -11.50 5.75 -9.10
C LEU A 479 -11.20 4.40 -8.46
N GLN A 480 -12.12 3.95 -7.60
CA GLN A 480 -12.06 2.65 -6.97
C GLN A 480 -12.65 1.61 -7.92
N LEU A 481 -11.83 1.13 -8.86
CA LEU A 481 -12.23 0.19 -9.91
C LEU A 481 -12.29 -1.26 -9.40
N THR A 482 -13.23 -2.03 -9.94
CA THR A 482 -13.33 -3.50 -9.85
C THR A 482 -13.74 -4.04 -11.22
N CYS A 483 -13.44 -5.29 -11.54
CA CYS A 483 -13.82 -5.90 -12.81
C CYS A 483 -14.39 -7.31 -12.60
N GLU A 484 -15.32 -7.73 -13.46
CA GLU A 484 -15.64 -9.16 -13.61
C GLU A 484 -14.42 -9.92 -14.17
N PRO A 485 -14.18 -11.17 -13.73
CA PRO A 485 -13.05 -12.00 -14.18
C PRO A 485 -13.29 -12.59 -15.59
N ARG A 486 -13.60 -11.74 -16.56
CA ARG A 486 -13.93 -12.08 -17.94
C ARG A 486 -13.12 -11.22 -18.90
N TYR A 487 -12.52 -11.81 -19.92
CA TYR A 487 -11.92 -11.04 -21.00
C TYR A 487 -12.98 -10.62 -22.01
N GLN A 488 -12.76 -9.49 -22.68
CA GLN A 488 -13.63 -9.03 -23.77
C GLN A 488 -13.60 -10.00 -24.98
N THR A 489 -12.47 -10.66 -25.21
CA THR A 489 -12.28 -11.57 -26.35
C THR A 489 -11.84 -12.95 -25.88
N ASN A 490 -12.14 -13.98 -26.66
CA ASN A 490 -11.68 -15.35 -26.41
C ASN A 490 -10.25 -15.63 -26.92
N ASN A 491 -9.49 -14.60 -27.28
CA ASN A 491 -8.11 -14.77 -27.74
C ASN A 491 -7.25 -15.40 -26.63
N LEU A 492 -6.24 -16.18 -27.01
CA LEU A 492 -5.31 -16.78 -26.03
C LEU A 492 -4.21 -15.80 -25.58
N TYR A 493 -3.99 -14.72 -26.33
CA TYR A 493 -3.02 -13.68 -26.05
C TYR A 493 -3.73 -12.32 -25.88
N HIS A 494 -3.46 -11.65 -24.77
CA HIS A 494 -4.05 -10.36 -24.40
C HIS A 494 -2.92 -9.38 -24.05
N ARG A 495 -2.44 -8.63 -25.05
CA ARG A 495 -1.62 -7.43 -24.87
C ARG A 495 -2.10 -6.34 -25.80
#